data_AF-A0A2N5H6X4-F1
#
_entry.id   AF-A0A2N5H6X4-F1
#
_cell.length_a   1.000
_cell.length_b   1.000
_cell.length_c   1.000
_cell.angle_alpha   90.00
_cell.angle_beta   90.00
_cell.angle_gamma   90.00
#
_symmetry.space_group_name_H-M   'P 1'
#
loop_
_entity.id
_entity.type
_entity.pdbx_description
1 polymer ?
#
loop_
_entity_poly.entity_id
_entity_poly.type
_entity_poly.pdbx_seq_one_letter_code
_entity_poly.pdbx_strand_id
1 'polypeptide(L)'
;MNNGHMNGEFRTEVQPALKSKLEEFRLLGMESVSEQELWGFLVKKKWKKVKHEMRLYEMIQEILSVKASDYLNFITIESYKSSEFSLENEEELKELLK
;
A
#
# COMPACT_ATOMS: atom_id res chain seq x y z
N MET A 1 11.26 -8.24 16.09
CA MET A 1 12.06 -8.39 14.86
C MET A 1 11.89 -7.10 14.07
N ASN A 2 12.99 -6.43 13.78
CA ASN A 2 13.03 -5.04 13.34
C ASN A 2 12.89 -4.99 11.81
N ASN A 3 11.66 -4.78 11.30
CA ASN A 3 11.33 -4.78 9.86
C ASN A 3 11.97 -3.62 9.05
N GLY A 4 12.86 -2.83 9.65
CA GLY A 4 13.48 -1.65 9.02
C GLY A 4 14.66 -1.98 8.10
N HIS A 5 15.39 -3.06 8.36
CA HIS A 5 16.67 -3.32 7.66
C HIS A 5 16.55 -4.12 6.35
N MET A 6 15.46 -4.88 6.13
CA MET A 6 15.29 -5.69 4.90
C MET A 6 14.74 -4.90 3.71
N ASN A 7 14.18 -3.70 3.90
CA ASN A 7 13.42 -3.02 2.86
C ASN A 7 14.27 -2.42 1.73
N GLY A 8 15.59 -2.22 1.96
CA GLY A 8 16.48 -1.56 1.00
C GLY A 8 16.90 -2.47 -0.16
N GLU A 9 17.33 -3.69 0.15
CA GLU A 9 17.91 -4.62 -0.83
C GLU A 9 16.85 -5.20 -1.78
N PHE A 10 15.68 -5.60 -1.26
CA PHE A 10 14.59 -6.09 -2.10
C PHE A 10 13.99 -5.02 -3.00
N ARG A 11 14.11 -3.73 -2.65
CA ARG A 11 13.49 -2.65 -3.42
C ARG A 11 14.08 -2.56 -4.83
N THR A 12 15.38 -2.80 -4.97
CA THR A 12 16.04 -2.85 -6.29
C THR A 12 15.58 -4.07 -7.09
N GLU A 13 15.49 -5.24 -6.45
CA GLU A 13 15.09 -6.50 -7.10
C GLU A 13 13.64 -6.48 -7.60
N VAL A 14 12.72 -5.85 -6.86
CA VAL A 14 11.30 -5.75 -7.25
C VAL A 14 10.98 -4.49 -8.06
N GLN A 15 11.97 -3.63 -8.33
CA GLN A 15 11.79 -2.37 -9.07
C GLN A 15 11.10 -2.56 -10.42
N PRO A 16 11.39 -3.60 -11.23
CA PRO A 16 10.68 -3.83 -12.49
C PRO A 16 9.17 -4.06 -12.28
N ALA A 17 8.80 -4.79 -11.23
CA ALA A 17 7.39 -5.05 -10.91
C ALA A 17 6.68 -3.77 -10.43
N LEU A 18 7.36 -2.97 -9.59
CA LEU A 18 6.84 -1.66 -9.14
C LEU A 18 6.60 -0.74 -10.34
N LYS A 19 7.58 -0.62 -11.24
CA LYS A 19 7.44 0.19 -12.45
C LYS A 19 6.27 -0.31 -13.32
N SER A 20 6.17 -1.61 -13.56
CA SER A 20 5.07 -2.19 -14.33
C SER A 20 3.70 -1.86 -13.72
N LYS A 21 3.57 -1.93 -12.39
CA LYS A 21 2.31 -1.61 -11.70
C LYS A 21 2.00 -0.11 -11.75
N LEU A 22 3.01 0.76 -11.67
CA LEU A 22 2.82 2.20 -11.82
C LEU A 22 2.37 2.56 -13.25
N GLU A 23 2.93 1.94 -14.29
CA GLU A 23 2.43 2.14 -15.66
C GLU A 23 0.96 1.72 -15.79
N GLU A 24 0.57 0.58 -15.20
CA GLU A 24 -0.84 0.16 -15.16
C GLU A 24 -1.73 1.19 -14.46
N PHE A 25 -1.29 1.74 -13.32
CA PHE A 25 -2.02 2.80 -12.62
C PHE A 25 -2.16 4.06 -13.48
N ARG A 26 -1.13 4.45 -14.23
CA ARG A 26 -1.21 5.58 -15.18
C ARG A 26 -2.25 5.32 -16.27
N LEU A 27 -2.29 4.12 -16.84
CA LEU A 27 -3.31 3.75 -17.82
C LEU A 27 -4.74 3.80 -17.26
N LEU A 28 -4.90 3.69 -15.95
CA LEU A 28 -6.17 3.83 -15.23
C LEU A 28 -6.45 5.27 -14.75
N GLY A 29 -5.63 6.26 -15.16
CA GLY A 29 -5.79 7.67 -14.80
C GLY A 29 -5.21 8.06 -13.44
N MET A 30 -4.43 7.19 -12.80
CA MET A 30 -3.82 7.43 -11.48
C MET A 30 -2.36 7.93 -11.63
N GLU A 31 -2.15 8.98 -12.42
CA GLU A 31 -0.82 9.44 -12.83
C GLU A 31 0.05 9.99 -11.69
N SER A 32 -0.57 10.50 -10.63
CA SER A 32 0.13 11.11 -9.49
C SER A 32 0.72 10.09 -8.52
N VAL A 33 0.41 8.80 -8.66
CA VAL A 33 0.92 7.79 -7.72
C VAL A 33 2.41 7.60 -7.89
N SER A 34 3.15 7.91 -6.83
CA SER A 34 4.59 7.70 -6.75
C SER A 34 4.95 6.27 -6.34
N GLU A 35 6.17 5.86 -6.68
CA GLU A 35 6.71 4.58 -6.21
C GLU A 35 6.77 4.50 -4.68
N GLN A 36 7.08 5.63 -4.03
CA GLN A 36 7.13 5.73 -2.57
C GLN A 36 5.76 5.48 -1.93
N GLU A 37 4.69 6.02 -2.51
CA GLU A 37 3.32 5.81 -2.02
C GLU A 37 2.87 4.36 -2.22
N LEU A 38 3.14 3.79 -3.41
CA LEU A 38 2.85 2.37 -3.68
C LEU A 38 3.61 1.45 -2.70
N TRP A 39 4.90 1.73 -2.46
CA TRP A 39 5.69 1.01 -1.48
C TRP A 39 5.11 1.12 -0.06
N GLY A 40 4.70 2.33 0.33
CA GLY A 40 4.02 2.58 1.61
C GLY A 40 2.75 1.74 1.77
N PHE A 41 1.92 1.67 0.72
CA PHE A 41 0.73 0.82 0.69
C PHE A 41 1.09 -0.67 0.87
N LEU A 42 2.09 -1.17 0.14
CA LEU A 42 2.52 -2.57 0.21
C LEU A 42 2.94 -2.93 1.63
N VAL A 43 3.84 -2.15 2.23
CA VAL A 43 4.34 -2.39 3.60
C VAL A 43 3.21 -2.26 4.64
N LYS A 44 2.42 -1.20 4.59
CA LYS A 44 1.39 -0.90 5.62
C LYS A 44 0.16 -1.79 5.53
N LYS A 45 -0.23 -2.26 4.34
CA LYS A 45 -1.49 -2.99 4.12
C LYS A 45 -1.28 -4.43 3.65
N LYS A 46 -0.53 -4.65 2.56
CA LYS A 46 -0.39 -5.99 1.96
C LYS A 46 0.53 -6.88 2.80
N TRP A 47 1.72 -6.40 3.13
CA TRP A 47 2.75 -7.17 3.83
C TRP A 47 2.60 -7.16 5.35
N LYS A 48 1.81 -6.23 5.92
CA LYS A 48 1.54 -6.15 7.37
C LYS A 48 1.00 -7.47 7.96
N LYS A 49 0.26 -8.26 7.18
CA LYS A 49 -0.34 -9.53 7.63
C LYS A 49 0.58 -10.74 7.46
N VAL A 50 1.69 -10.59 6.73
CA VAL A 50 2.63 -11.68 6.47
C VAL A 50 3.50 -11.88 7.69
N LYS A 51 3.51 -13.12 8.22
CA LYS A 51 4.21 -13.47 9.47
C LYS A 51 5.55 -14.17 9.23
N HIS A 52 5.89 -14.46 7.97
CA HIS A 52 7.15 -15.04 7.55
C HIS A 52 7.98 -14.05 6.74
N GLU A 53 9.24 -14.37 6.53
CA GLU A 53 10.11 -13.64 5.62
C GLU A 53 9.67 -13.93 4.18
N MET A 54 9.19 -12.89 3.48
CA MET A 54 8.73 -13.03 2.10
C MET A 54 9.88 -13.34 1.17
N ARG A 55 9.66 -14.30 0.28
CA ARG A 55 10.57 -14.57 -0.83
C ARG A 55 10.37 -13.56 -1.95
N LEU A 56 11.41 -13.34 -2.76
CA LEU A 56 11.37 -12.37 -3.87
C LEU A 56 10.16 -12.59 -4.81
N TYR A 57 9.87 -13.84 -5.18
CA TYR A 57 8.72 -14.13 -6.06
C TYR A 57 7.37 -13.79 -5.41
N GLU A 58 7.24 -13.93 -4.09
CA GLU A 58 6.01 -13.58 -3.36
C GLU A 58 5.82 -12.07 -3.36
N MET A 59 6.90 -11.31 -3.17
CA MET A 59 6.86 -9.85 -3.25
C MET A 59 6.46 -9.38 -4.65
N ILE A 60 7.08 -9.95 -5.70
CA ILE A 60 6.76 -9.63 -7.09
C ILE A 60 5.28 -9.96 -7.38
N GLN A 61 4.82 -11.13 -6.97
CA GLN A 61 3.42 -11.55 -7.15
C GLN A 61 2.46 -10.60 -6.44
N GLU A 62 2.75 -10.22 -5.19
CA GLU A 62 1.92 -9.28 -4.44
C GLU A 62 1.89 -7.87 -5.06
N ILE A 63 3.01 -7.40 -5.61
CA ILE A 63 3.07 -6.11 -6.33
C ILE A 63 2.19 -6.16 -7.58
N LEU A 64 2.34 -7.21 -8.40
CA LEU A 64 1.60 -7.33 -9.65
C LEU A 64 0.11 -7.64 -9.43
N SER A 65 -0.26 -8.24 -8.29
CA SER A 65 -1.65 -8.54 -7.93
C SER A 65 -2.41 -7.35 -7.34
N VAL A 66 -1.74 -6.21 -7.07
CA VAL A 66 -2.41 -5.01 -6.54
C VAL A 66 -3.49 -4.54 -7.51
N LYS A 67 -4.72 -4.47 -7.00
CA LYS A 67 -5.87 -3.85 -7.67
C LYS A 67 -5.90 -2.36 -7.38
N ALA A 68 -6.17 -1.54 -8.40
CA ALA A 68 -6.35 -0.10 -8.24
C ALA A 68 -7.40 0.25 -7.17
N SER A 69 -8.52 -0.49 -7.12
CA SER A 69 -9.55 -0.32 -6.09
C SER A 69 -9.03 -0.52 -4.66
N ASP A 70 -8.14 -1.49 -4.44
CA ASP A 70 -7.59 -1.76 -3.11
C ASP A 70 -6.68 -0.63 -2.64
N TYR A 71 -5.93 -0.04 -3.58
CA TYR A 71 -5.06 1.10 -3.36
C TYR A 71 -5.89 2.37 -3.10
N LEU A 72 -6.87 2.68 -3.94
CA LEU A 72 -7.78 3.81 -3.75
C LEU A 72 -8.47 3.76 -2.38
N ASN A 73 -9.01 2.61 -2.00
CA ASN A 73 -9.62 2.43 -0.69
C ASN A 73 -8.63 2.68 0.46
N PHE A 74 -7.35 2.32 0.29
CA PHE A 74 -6.33 2.59 1.31
C PHE A 74 -6.01 4.08 1.44
N ILE A 75 -5.74 4.77 0.33
CA ILE A 75 -5.39 6.20 0.36
C ILE A 75 -6.57 7.03 0.90
N THR A 76 -7.80 6.68 0.56
CA THR A 76 -9.00 7.34 1.08
C THR A 76 -9.05 7.22 2.60
N ILE A 77 -8.89 6.01 3.15
CA ILE A 77 -8.87 5.78 4.60
C ILE A 77 -7.70 6.51 5.28
N GLU A 78 -6.49 6.46 4.71
CA GLU A 78 -5.34 7.16 5.30
C GLU A 78 -5.50 8.68 5.26
N SER A 79 -6.15 9.24 4.23
CA SER A 79 -6.44 10.67 4.14
C SER A 79 -7.34 11.14 5.28
N TYR A 80 -8.38 10.36 5.61
CA TYR A 80 -9.24 10.65 6.76
C TYR A 80 -8.47 10.63 8.08
N LYS A 81 -7.59 9.65 8.30
CA LYS A 81 -6.76 9.59 9.52
C LYS A 81 -5.77 10.74 9.67
N SER A 82 -5.31 11.32 8.55
CA SER A 82 -4.35 12.43 8.54
C SER A 82 -5.01 13.81 8.67
N SER A 83 -6.27 13.91 8.27
CA SER A 83 -7.17 15.01 8.65
C SER A 83 -7.44 14.89 10.15
N GLU A 84 -7.77 16.00 10.81
CA GLU A 84 -8.15 16.10 12.24
C GLU A 84 -9.31 15.17 12.67
N PHE A 85 -9.79 14.32 11.77
CA PHE A 85 -10.80 13.28 11.93
C PHE A 85 -10.15 11.92 12.26
N SER A 86 -9.88 11.66 13.54
CA SER A 86 -9.39 10.34 13.95
C SER A 86 -10.53 9.31 13.98
N LEU A 87 -10.52 8.40 13.01
CA LEU A 87 -11.38 7.19 13.02
C LEU A 87 -11.08 6.23 14.20
N GLU A 88 -10.14 6.56 15.08
CA GLU A 88 -9.95 5.87 16.35
C GLU A 88 -11.09 6.15 17.33
N ASN A 89 -11.87 7.21 17.09
CA ASN A 89 -13.12 7.47 17.81
C ASN A 89 -14.25 6.63 17.17
N GLU A 90 -14.39 5.39 17.64
CA GLU A 90 -15.39 4.42 17.16
C GLU A 90 -16.85 4.93 17.29
N GLU A 91 -17.08 5.93 18.15
CA GLU A 91 -18.37 6.63 18.31
C GLU A 91 -18.68 7.59 17.16
N GLU A 92 -17.73 8.45 16.75
CA GLU A 92 -17.92 9.37 15.62
C GLU A 92 -18.14 8.63 14.30
N LEU A 93 -17.48 7.48 14.12
CA LEU A 93 -17.68 6.62 12.96
C LEU A 93 -19.09 5.99 12.92
N LYS A 94 -19.68 5.67 14.09
CA LYS A 94 -21.03 5.12 14.19
C LYS A 94 -22.12 6.17 13.93
N GLU A 95 -21.88 7.43 14.26
CA GLU A 95 -22.84 8.51 13.97
C GLU A 95 -22.95 8.83 12.47
N LEU A 96 -21.85 8.75 11.71
CA LEU A 96 -21.86 9.03 10.28
C LEU A 96 -22.49 7.94 9.40
N LEU A 97 -22.60 6.71 9.91
CA LEU A 97 -23.14 5.55 9.18
C LEU A 97 -24.64 5.34 9.42
N LYS A 98 -25.31 6.29 10.08
CA LYS A 98 -26.73 6.25 10.43
C LYS A 98 -27.56 7.11 9.47
#